data_AF-A0A8J5FTT4-F1
#
_entry.id   AF-A0A8J5FTT4-F1
#
_cell.length_a   1.000
_cell.length_b   1.000
_cell.length_c   1.000
_cell.angle_alpha   90.00
_cell.angle_beta   90.00
_cell.angle_gamma   90.00
#
_symmetry.space_group_name_H-M   'P 1'
#
loop_
_entity.id
_entity.type
_entity.pdbx_description
1 polymer ?
#
loop_
_entity_poly.entity_id
_entity_poly.type
_entity_poly.pdbx_seq_one_letter_code
_entity_poly.pdbx_strand_id
1 'polypeptide(L)'
;MRSELTLYPMRAVAVGFVKKAVTESRARGRQVSRLEESIKSLEEEKRKIEVFKRELPLCMRLVYEVMGELKREIDRFRAEGFGRVFQEFTPIKGKINESSSDFRDKKNWTSSFQLWICEESKDTKNMTR
;
A
#
# COMPACT_ATOMS: atom_id res chain seq x y z
N MET A 1 29.49 20.86 -45.01
CA MET A 1 28.76 19.62 -44.66
C MET A 1 29.39 18.89 -43.47
N ARG A 2 29.51 19.50 -42.28
CA ARG A 2 30.08 18.82 -41.08
C ARG A 2 29.31 19.03 -39.78
N SER A 3 28.24 19.83 -39.79
CA SER A 3 27.47 20.20 -38.59
C SER A 3 26.24 19.33 -38.32
N GLU A 4 25.75 18.55 -39.29
CA GLU A 4 24.54 17.72 -39.11
C GLU A 4 24.82 16.35 -38.47
N LEU A 5 26.05 15.82 -38.60
CA LEU A 5 26.42 14.51 -38.03
C LEU A 5 26.58 14.54 -36.50
N THR A 6 26.87 15.70 -35.90
CA THR A 6 26.97 15.85 -34.43
C THR A 6 25.61 16.07 -33.77
N LEU A 7 24.61 16.51 -34.54
CA LEU A 7 23.27 16.83 -34.05
C LEU A 7 22.42 15.56 -33.83
N TYR A 8 22.63 14.52 -34.64
CA TYR A 8 21.83 13.29 -34.58
C TYR A 8 22.01 12.49 -33.27
N PRO A 9 23.25 12.27 -32.75
CA PRO A 9 23.44 11.61 -31.46
C PRO A 9 22.89 12.43 -30.29
N MET A 10 23.08 13.76 -30.31
CA MET A 10 22.53 14.66 -29.28
C MET A 10 21.00 14.61 -29.24
N ARG A 11 20.35 14.57 -30.41
CA ARG A 11 18.89 14.41 -30.52
C ARG A 11 18.41 13.07 -29.97
N ALA A 12 19.08 11.97 -30.30
CA ALA A 12 18.71 10.65 -29.79
C ALA A 12 18.83 10.56 -28.26
N VAL A 13 19.89 11.12 -27.68
CA VAL A 13 20.09 11.18 -26.23
C VAL A 13 19.02 12.05 -25.55
N ALA A 14 18.73 13.24 -26.09
CA ALA A 14 17.70 14.12 -25.56
C ALA A 14 16.31 13.47 -25.59
N VAL A 15 15.95 12.81 -26.71
CA VAL A 15 14.67 12.09 -26.83
C VAL A 15 14.59 10.90 -25.87
N GLY A 16 15.68 10.16 -25.67
CA GLY A 16 15.75 9.07 -24.70
C GLY A 16 15.53 9.57 -23.25
N PHE A 17 16.17 10.68 -22.89
CA PHE A 17 15.99 11.33 -21.60
C PHE A 17 14.54 11.80 -21.39
N VAL A 18 13.95 12.46 -22.39
CA VAL A 18 12.55 12.91 -22.34
C VAL A 18 11.59 11.73 -22.20
N LYS A 19 11.77 10.65 -22.98
CA LYS A 19 10.93 9.44 -22.86
C LYS A 19 11.00 8.86 -21.46
N LYS A 20 12.19 8.75 -20.87
CA LYS A 20 12.38 8.25 -19.50
C LYS A 20 11.69 9.15 -18.47
N ALA A 21 11.89 10.47 -18.54
CA ALA A 21 11.26 11.43 -17.64
C ALA A 21 9.72 11.38 -17.72
N VAL A 22 9.16 11.23 -18.94
CA VAL A 22 7.72 11.07 -19.16
C VAL A 22 7.20 9.77 -18.54
N THR A 23 7.91 8.66 -18.68
CA THR A 23 7.50 7.39 -18.05
C THR A 23 7.56 7.45 -16.52
N GLU A 24 8.59 8.08 -15.94
CA GLU A 24 8.74 8.29 -14.49
C GLU A 24 7.60 9.18 -13.94
N SER A 25 7.29 10.28 -14.63
CA SER A 25 6.17 11.17 -14.28
C SER A 25 4.81 10.46 -14.35
N ARG A 26 4.56 9.68 -15.41
CA ARG A 26 3.30 8.93 -15.54
C ARG A 26 3.16 7.83 -14.48
N ALA A 27 4.26 7.18 -14.10
CA ALA A 27 4.26 6.20 -13.02
C ALA A 27 3.97 6.86 -11.66
N ARG A 28 4.59 8.01 -11.38
CA ARG A 28 4.34 8.82 -10.18
C ARG A 28 2.88 9.28 -10.10
N GLY A 29 2.32 9.77 -11.20
CA GLY A 29 0.91 10.18 -11.28
C GLY A 29 -0.04 9.02 -10.93
N ARG A 30 0.18 7.83 -11.51
CA ARG A 30 -0.59 6.63 -11.16
C ARG A 30 -0.46 6.24 -9.68
N GLN A 31 0.74 6.39 -9.11
CA GLN A 31 0.96 6.09 -7.69
C GLN A 31 0.18 7.05 -6.79
N VAL A 32 0.25 8.36 -7.07
CA VAL A 32 -0.53 9.38 -6.34
C VAL A 32 -2.03 9.08 -6.39
N SER A 33 -2.58 8.77 -7.57
CA SER A 33 -4.01 8.43 -7.69
C SER A 33 -4.41 7.21 -6.83
N ARG A 34 -3.56 6.17 -6.78
CA ARG A 34 -3.81 5.00 -5.91
C ARG A 34 -3.79 5.36 -4.41
N LEU A 35 -2.90 6.26 -4.01
CA LEU A 35 -2.84 6.74 -2.62
C LEU A 35 -4.09 7.57 -2.28
N GLU A 36 -4.54 8.43 -3.18
CA GLU A 36 -5.77 9.23 -3.02
C GLU A 36 -7.01 8.33 -2.92
N GLU A 37 -7.12 7.29 -3.76
CA GLU A 37 -8.18 6.27 -3.65
C GLU A 37 -8.13 5.53 -2.30
N SER A 38 -6.93 5.20 -1.82
CA SER A 38 -6.74 4.54 -0.53
C SER A 38 -7.18 5.43 0.64
N ILE A 39 -6.87 6.73 0.60
CA ILE A 39 -7.35 7.72 1.58
C ILE A 39 -8.87 7.77 1.57
N LYS A 40 -9.49 7.83 0.38
CA LYS A 40 -10.95 7.87 0.28
C LYS A 40 -11.58 6.63 0.92
N SER A 41 -11.07 5.44 0.65
CA SER A 41 -11.55 4.19 1.28
C SER A 41 -11.36 4.20 2.80
N LEU A 42 -10.20 4.66 3.30
CA LEU A 42 -9.93 4.80 4.73
C LEU A 42 -10.86 5.81 5.42
N GLU A 43 -11.30 6.86 4.73
CA GLU A 43 -12.31 7.78 5.26
C GLU A 43 -13.68 7.10 5.45
N GLU A 44 -14.02 6.13 4.63
CA GLU A 44 -15.24 5.33 4.80
C GLU A 44 -15.10 4.37 5.99
N GLU A 45 -13.96 3.69 6.10
CA GLU A 45 -13.66 2.82 7.25
C GLU A 45 -13.61 3.61 8.56
N LYS A 46 -13.03 4.82 8.54
CA LYS A 46 -13.08 5.75 9.66
C LYS A 46 -14.52 5.94 10.12
N ARG A 47 -15.45 6.32 9.22
CA ARG A 47 -16.87 6.56 9.57
C ARG A 47 -17.54 5.33 10.18
N LYS A 48 -17.20 4.12 9.72
CA LYS A 48 -17.71 2.87 10.31
C LYS A 48 -17.18 2.68 11.73
N ILE A 49 -15.87 2.85 11.92
CA ILE A 49 -15.22 2.76 13.23
C ILE A 49 -15.69 3.87 14.17
N GLU A 50 -16.13 5.02 13.64
CA GLU A 50 -16.59 6.14 14.47
C GLU A 50 -17.75 5.78 15.40
N VAL A 51 -18.60 4.84 14.99
CA VAL A 51 -19.72 4.34 15.79
C VAL A 51 -19.23 3.49 16.96
N PHE A 52 -18.08 2.82 16.81
CA PHE A 52 -17.47 1.92 17.79
C PHE A 52 -16.29 2.58 18.54
N LYS A 53 -16.16 3.90 18.56
CA LYS A 53 -14.99 4.59 19.17
C LYS A 53 -14.68 4.19 20.61
N ARG A 54 -15.71 3.83 21.39
CA ARG A 54 -15.55 3.40 22.79
C ARG A 54 -15.06 1.96 22.92
N GLU A 55 -15.29 1.14 21.89
CA GLU A 55 -14.96 -0.29 21.84
C GLU A 55 -13.66 -0.55 21.05
N LEU A 56 -13.37 0.28 20.04
CA LEU A 56 -12.24 0.13 19.12
C LEU A 56 -11.35 1.40 19.04
N PRO A 57 -10.86 1.92 20.18
CA PRO A 57 -10.00 3.12 20.16
C PRO A 57 -8.69 2.91 19.39
N LEU A 58 -8.16 1.68 19.38
CA LEU A 58 -6.93 1.35 18.67
C LEU A 58 -7.11 1.43 17.14
N CYS A 59 -8.19 0.86 16.60
CA CYS A 59 -8.47 0.90 15.16
C CYS A 59 -8.63 2.33 14.67
N MET A 60 -9.31 3.17 15.45
CA MET A 60 -9.47 4.59 15.12
C MET A 60 -8.11 5.30 15.01
N ARG A 61 -7.20 5.04 15.96
CA ARG A 61 -5.83 5.61 15.95
C ARG A 61 -5.05 5.17 14.70
N LEU A 62 -5.05 3.86 14.42
CA LEU A 62 -4.34 3.30 13.27
C LEU A 62 -4.82 3.91 11.95
N VAL A 63 -6.13 4.10 11.79
CA VAL A 63 -6.69 4.74 10.60
C VAL A 63 -6.19 6.19 10.46
N TYR A 64 -6.15 6.96 11.55
CA TYR A 64 -5.60 8.31 11.51
C TYR A 64 -4.11 8.35 11.16
N GLU A 65 -3.30 7.48 11.76
CA GLU A 65 -1.87 7.38 11.50
C GLU A 65 -1.60 7.05 10.02
N VAL A 66 -2.23 5.99 9.51
CA VAL A 66 -2.07 5.57 8.10
C VAL A 66 -2.53 6.67 7.15
N MET A 67 -3.71 7.28 7.38
CA MET A 67 -4.18 8.39 6.55
C MET A 67 -3.21 9.58 6.56
N GLY A 68 -2.59 9.88 7.71
CA GLY A 68 -1.58 10.94 7.83
C GLY A 68 -0.32 10.64 7.02
N GLU A 69 0.20 9.41 7.11
CA GLU A 69 1.37 8.99 6.33
C GLU A 69 1.10 8.97 4.82
N LEU A 70 -0.09 8.53 4.39
CA LEU A 70 -0.47 8.57 2.98
C LEU A 70 -0.54 9.99 2.42
N LYS A 71 -1.07 10.95 3.19
CA LYS A 71 -1.08 12.37 2.80
C LYS A 71 0.33 12.92 2.68
N ARG A 72 1.21 12.62 3.66
CA ARG A 72 2.61 13.03 3.62
C ARG A 72 3.35 12.43 2.42
N GLU A 73 3.06 11.19 2.04
CA GLU A 73 3.61 10.55 0.85
C GLU A 73 3.16 11.24 -0.44
N ILE A 74 1.87 11.59 -0.57
CA ILE A 74 1.36 12.36 -1.70
C ILE A 74 2.08 13.71 -1.80
N ASP A 75 2.25 14.40 -0.67
CA ASP A 75 2.96 15.67 -0.62
C ASP A 75 4.43 15.52 -1.02
N ARG A 76 5.10 14.43 -0.61
CA ARG A 76 6.46 14.10 -1.09
C ARG A 76 6.49 13.88 -2.59
N PHE A 77 5.57 13.09 -3.14
CA PHE A 77 5.51 12.88 -4.58
C PHE A 77 5.32 14.19 -5.37
N ARG A 78 4.53 15.12 -4.83
CA ARG A 78 4.32 16.45 -5.40
C ARG A 78 5.56 17.35 -5.25
N ALA A 79 6.21 17.34 -4.08
CA ALA A 79 7.39 18.16 -3.77
C ALA A 79 8.66 17.69 -4.50
N GLU A 80 8.87 16.38 -4.63
CA GLU A 80 9.99 15.78 -5.37
C GLU A 80 9.95 16.06 -6.88
N GLY A 81 8.86 16.63 -7.40
CA GLY A 81 8.86 17.25 -8.73
C GLY A 81 9.90 18.38 -8.86
N PHE A 82 10.43 18.88 -7.74
CA PHE A 82 11.43 19.95 -7.66
C PHE A 82 12.84 19.50 -7.23
N GLY A 83 13.05 18.24 -6.85
CA GLY A 83 14.36 17.79 -6.37
C GLY A 83 14.42 16.30 -6.09
N ARG A 84 15.17 15.57 -6.92
CA ARG A 84 15.57 14.18 -6.65
C ARG A 84 16.49 14.17 -5.42
N VAL A 85 16.01 13.72 -4.26
CA VAL A 85 16.81 12.97 -3.29
C VAL A 85 15.90 11.90 -2.68
N PHE A 86 15.90 10.73 -3.30
CA PHE A 86 15.23 9.55 -2.80
C PHE A 86 16.04 9.02 -1.61
N GLN A 87 15.50 9.14 -0.39
CA GLN A 87 15.91 8.23 0.68
C GLN A 87 15.16 6.92 0.46
N GLU A 88 15.93 5.96 -0.02
CA GLU A 88 15.55 4.62 -0.40
C GLU A 88 14.90 3.85 0.75
N PHE A 89 13.56 3.76 0.74
CA PHE A 89 12.89 2.71 1.49
C PHE A 89 13.15 1.40 0.76
N THR A 90 14.07 0.59 1.28
CA THR A 90 14.40 -0.73 0.77
C THR A 90 13.14 -1.60 0.69
N PRO A 91 12.68 -2.00 -0.51
CA PRO A 91 11.61 -2.98 -0.63
C PRO A 91 12.13 -4.32 -0.11
N ILE A 92 11.48 -4.88 0.90
CA ILE A 92 11.78 -6.23 1.39
C ILE A 92 11.48 -7.20 0.24
N LYS A 93 12.53 -7.70 -0.41
CA LYS A 93 12.44 -8.62 -1.53
C LYS A 93 12.08 -10.02 -1.01
N GLY A 94 10.78 -10.28 -0.87
CA GLY A 94 10.27 -11.64 -0.77
C GLY A 94 10.53 -12.37 -2.09
N LYS A 95 11.42 -13.36 -2.08
CA LYS A 95 11.59 -14.31 -3.18
C LYS A 95 10.30 -15.12 -3.32
N ILE A 96 9.44 -14.74 -4.27
CA ILE A 96 8.41 -15.65 -4.79
C ILE A 96 9.11 -16.48 -5.85
N ASN A 97 9.54 -17.69 -5.47
CA ASN A 97 9.98 -18.69 -6.41
C ASN A 97 8.72 -19.32 -7.00
N GLU A 98 8.49 -19.09 -8.28
CA GLU A 98 7.35 -19.60 -9.01
C GLU A 98 7.59 -21.08 -9.33
N SER A 99 7.03 -21.97 -8.50
CA SER A 99 6.78 -23.34 -8.92
C SER A 99 5.65 -23.96 -8.10
N SER A 100 4.65 -24.45 -8.82
CA SER A 100 3.66 -25.45 -8.39
C SER A 100 2.53 -24.97 -7.48
N SER A 101 1.35 -24.83 -8.09
CA SER A 101 0.05 -25.29 -7.56
C SER A 101 -0.04 -25.54 -6.06
N ASP A 102 -0.58 -24.59 -5.30
CA ASP A 102 -1.53 -24.95 -4.24
C ASP A 102 -2.36 -23.74 -3.81
N PHE A 103 -3.64 -23.79 -4.14
CA PHE A 103 -4.70 -22.89 -3.68
C PHE A 103 -5.05 -23.15 -2.19
N ARG A 104 -4.03 -23.41 -1.33
CA ARG A 104 -4.18 -24.07 -0.03
C ARG A 104 -3.74 -23.24 1.18
N ASP A 105 -3.26 -22.02 1.00
CA ASP A 105 -2.97 -21.10 2.13
C ASP A 105 -4.18 -20.32 2.65
N LYS A 106 -5.40 -20.69 2.22
CA LYS A 106 -6.66 -20.12 2.72
C LYS A 106 -7.08 -20.66 4.10
N LYS A 107 -6.22 -21.42 4.79
CA LYS A 107 -6.53 -22.13 6.04
C LYS A 107 -5.84 -21.60 7.30
N ASN A 108 -4.90 -20.66 7.18
CA ASN A 108 -4.21 -20.11 8.35
C ASN A 108 -5.05 -19.04 9.07
N TRP A 109 -5.65 -18.10 8.34
CA TRP A 109 -6.38 -16.99 8.99
C TRP A 109 -7.55 -17.47 9.86
N THR A 110 -8.28 -18.52 9.43
CA THR A 110 -9.41 -19.04 10.21
C THR A 110 -9.01 -19.72 11.52
N SER A 111 -7.75 -20.13 11.67
CA SER A 111 -7.28 -20.81 12.89
C SER A 111 -7.17 -19.85 14.08
N SER A 112 -6.72 -18.61 13.86
CA SER A 112 -6.65 -17.60 14.93
C SER A 112 -8.04 -17.10 15.35
N PHE A 113 -9.03 -17.10 14.45
CA PHE A 113 -10.41 -16.73 14.80
C PHE A 113 -11.09 -17.78 15.69
N GLN A 114 -10.77 -19.07 15.54
CA GLN A 114 -11.36 -20.14 16.35
C GLN A 114 -10.97 -20.07 17.83
N LEU A 115 -9.85 -19.43 18.18
CA LEU A 115 -9.46 -19.21 19.57
C LEU A 115 -10.36 -18.20 20.29
N TRP A 116 -11.00 -17.29 19.56
CA TRP A 116 -11.86 -16.24 20.11
C TRP A 116 -13.31 -16.69 20.26
N ILE A 117 -13.74 -17.71 19.50
CA ILE A 117 -15.13 -18.20 19.45
C ILE A 117 -15.38 -19.32 20.49
N CYS A 118 -14.34 -19.83 21.15
CA CYS A 118 -14.46 -20.95 22.09
C CYS A 118 -14.17 -20.57 23.54
N GLU A 119 -14.89 -19.59 24.08
CA GLU A 119 -15.19 -19.54 25.52
C GLU A 119 -16.71 -19.39 25.72
N GLU A 120 -17.49 -20.32 25.18
CA GLU A 120 -18.90 -20.40 25.55
C GLU A 120 -19.33 -21.87 25.71
N SER A 121 -19.83 -22.17 26.92
CA SER A 121 -20.66 -23.31 27.30
C SER A 121 -20.00 -24.68 27.53
N LYS A 122 -19.34 -24.86 28.68
CA LYS A 122 -19.32 -26.16 29.37
C LYS A 122 -19.44 -26.00 30.89
N ASP A 123 -20.59 -25.50 31.35
CA ASP A 123 -21.00 -25.75 32.73
C ASP A 123 -22.53 -25.85 32.83
N THR A 124 -23.05 -27.06 32.64
CA THR A 124 -24.10 -27.59 33.51
C THR A 124 -23.79 -29.06 33.78
N LYS A 125 -23.00 -29.26 34.85
CA LYS A 125 -22.96 -30.52 35.58
C LYS A 125 -24.35 -30.78 36.19
N ASN A 126 -24.68 -32.07 36.27
CA ASN A 126 -25.55 -32.76 37.23
C ASN A 126 -27.08 -32.57 37.20
N MET A 127 -27.79 -33.72 37.18
CA MET A 127 -28.73 -34.23 38.21
C MET A 127 -29.69 -35.24 37.54
N THR A 128 -29.41 -36.55 37.54
CA THR A 128 -29.87 -37.58 38.50
C THR A 128 -31.38 -37.59 38.75
N ARG A 129 -32.13 -38.48 38.09
CA ARG A 129 -32.74 -39.72 38.64
C ARG A 129 -33.66 -40.36 37.61
#